data_AF-A0A442X6I9-F1
#
_entry.id   AF-A0A442X6I9-F1
#
_cell.length_a   1.000
_cell.length_b   1.000
_cell.length_c   1.000
_cell.angle_alpha   90.00
_cell.angle_beta   90.00
_cell.angle_gamma   90.00
#
_symmetry.space_group_name_H-M   'P 1'
#
loop_
_entity.id
_entity.type
_entity.pdbx_description
1 polymer ?
#
loop_
_entity_poly.entity_id
_entity_poly.type
_entity_poly.pdbx_seq_one_letter_code
_entity_poly.pdbx_strand_id
1 'polypeptide(L)' 'MANPASVHCGDIGGRLVIRKDKAGNEYGFCGLPNGRLCEEWALFRDNKCVGPKVAMRRK' A
#
# COMPACT_ATOMS: atom_id res chain seq x y z
N MET A 1 5.49 12.42 13.81
CA MET A 1 6.23 11.16 13.64
C MET A 1 5.81 10.56 12.31
N ALA A 2 6.76 10.24 11.42
CA ALA A 2 6.43 9.62 10.14
C ALA A 2 5.97 8.18 10.35
N ASN A 3 5.01 7.71 9.56
CA ASN A 3 4.60 6.31 9.60
C ASN A 3 5.78 5.43 9.12
N PRO A 4 6.27 4.46 9.93
CA PRO A 4 7.42 3.63 9.57
C PRO A 4 7.21 2.84 8.28
N ALA A 5 5.98 2.40 7.98
CA ALA A 5 5.68 1.70 6.74
C ALA A 5 5.77 2.64 5.52
N SER A 6 5.39 3.90 5.69
CA SER A 6 5.52 4.93 4.66
C SER A 6 6.98 5.30 4.40
N VAL A 7 7.81 5.35 5.45
CA VAL A 7 9.27 5.57 5.33
C VAL A 7 9.90 4.40 4.59
N HIS A 8 9.61 3.16 5.01
CA HIS A 8 10.11 1.95 4.36
C HIS A 8 9.75 1.90 2.88
N CYS A 9 8.53 2.32 2.51
CA CYS A 9 8.14 2.42 1.11
C CYS A 9 9.05 3.36 0.30
N GLY A 10 9.42 4.51 0.86
CA GLY A 10 10.37 5.42 0.22
C GLY A 10 11.78 4.83 0.12
N ASP A 11 12.24 4.13 1.17
CA ASP A 11 13.57 3.53 1.24
C ASP A 11 13.78 2.45 0.18
N ILE A 12 12.74 1.69 -0.18
CA ILE A 12 12.79 0.67 -1.25
C ILE A 12 12.56 1.24 -2.66
N GLY A 13 12.56 2.57 -2.80
CA GLY A 13 12.32 3.27 -4.07
C GLY A 13 10.87 3.25 -4.52
N GLY A 14 9.95 2.96 -3.60
CA GLY A 14 8.51 3.05 -3.84
C GLY A 14 7.95 4.45 -3.57
N ARG A 15 6.71 4.66 -3.98
CA ARG A 15 5.96 5.90 -3.74
C ARG A 15 4.75 5.62 -2.87
N LEU A 16 4.61 6.39 -1.79
CA LEU A 16 3.43 6.33 -0.94
C LEU A 16 2.18 6.77 -1.70
N VAL A 17 1.11 5.99 -1.58
CA VAL A 17 -0.21 6.21 -2.16
C VAL A 17 -1.26 5.95 -1.10
N ILE A 18 -1.99 6.98 -0.71
CA ILE A 18 -3.13 6.82 0.20
C ILE A 18 -4.38 6.57 -0.63
N ARG A 19 -5.13 5.51 -0.31
CA ARG A 19 -6.42 5.20 -0.93
C ARG A 19 -7.51 5.16 0.12
N LYS A 20 -8.70 5.64 -0.25
CA LYS A 20 -9.91 5.52 0.55
C LYS A 20 -10.76 4.37 0.04
N ASP A 21 -11.32 3.58 0.96
CA ASP A 21 -12.36 2.62 0.60
C ASP A 21 -13.74 3.29 0.51
N LYS A 22 -14.78 2.50 0.20
CA LYS A 22 -16.16 2.99 0.11
C LYS A 22 -16.77 3.39 1.47
N ALA A 23 -16.18 2.93 2.57
CA ALA A 23 -16.58 3.29 3.93
C ALA A 23 -15.82 4.54 4.44
N GLY A 24 -14.90 5.08 3.64
CA GLY A 24 -14.10 6.25 4.00
C GLY A 24 -12.81 5.92 4.76
N ASN A 25 -12.48 4.63 4.95
CA ASN A 25 -11.23 4.24 5.61
C ASN A 25 -10.04 4.54 4.71
N GLU A 26 -9.03 5.20 5.27
CA GLU A 26 -7.76 5.48 4.60
C GLU A 26 -6.79 4.31 4.77
N TYR A 27 -6.32 3.78 3.65
CA TYR A 27 -5.32 2.74 3.57
C TYR A 27 -4.08 3.26 2.87
N GLY A 28 -2.96 2.95 3.49
CA GLY A 28 -1.64 3.24 3.00
C GLY A 28 -1.13 2.17 2.04
N PHE A 29 -0.69 2.59 0.85
CA PHE A 29 -0.11 1.69 -0.13
C PHE A 29 1.26 2.20 -0.59
N CYS A 30 2.16 1.27 -0.85
CA CYS A 30 3.42 1.49 -1.52
C CYS A 30 3.33 1.12 -3.01
N GLY A 31 3.47 2.12 -3.87
CA GLY A 31 3.63 1.95 -5.31
C GLY A 31 5.08 1.61 -5.63
N LEU A 32 5.36 0.34 -5.88
CA LEU A 32 6.68 -0.15 -6.22
C LEU A 32 7.07 0.22 -7.66
N PRO A 33 8.39 0.33 -7.96
CA PRO A 33 8.88 0.67 -9.30
C PRO A 33 8.53 -0.38 -10.37
N ASN A 34 8.20 -1.61 -9.96
CA ASN A 34 7.68 -2.65 -10.85
C ASN A 34 6.21 -2.46 -11.24
N GLY A 35 5.57 -1.35 -10.84
CA GLY A 35 4.17 -1.03 -11.12
C GLY A 35 3.17 -1.71 -10.18
N ARG A 36 3.63 -2.45 -9.16
CA ARG A 36 2.74 -3.07 -8.17
C ARG A 36 2.37 -2.06 -7.08
N LEU A 37 1.11 -2.10 -6.69
CA LEU A 37 0.63 -1.38 -5.52
C LEU A 37 0.46 -2.37 -4.37
N CYS A 38 1.22 -2.21 -3.30
CA CYS A 38 1.28 -3.12 -2.16
C CYS A 38 0.85 -2.37 -0.89
N GLU A 39 0.04 -2.97 -0.03
CA GLU A 39 -0.32 -2.36 1.25
C GLU A 39 0.93 -2.17 2.10
N GLU A 40 1.12 -0.96 2.63
CA GLU A 40 2.40 -0.55 3.20
C GLU A 40 2.76 -1.33 4.47
N TRP A 41 1.78 -1.68 5.30
CA TRP A 41 2.01 -2.41 6.53
C TRP A 41 2.29 -3.90 6.31
N ALA A 42 1.62 -4.53 5.36
CA ALA A 42 1.90 -5.90 4.94
C ALA A 42 3.30 -6.01 4.30
N LEU A 43 3.71 -4.97 3.56
CA LEU A 43 5.06 -4.91 3.02
C LEU A 43 6.09 -4.73 4.13
N PHE A 44 5.87 -3.80 5.06
CA PHE A 44 6.79 -3.52 6.15
C PHE A 44 6.94 -4.68 7.16
N ARG A 45 5.84 -5.31 7.58
CA ARG A 45 5.86 -6.37 8.60
C ARG A 45 6.12 -7.76 8.03
N ASP A 46 5.45 -8.08 6.93
CA ASP A 46 5.42 -9.44 6.39
C ASP A 46 6.27 -9.60 5.12
N ASN A 47 6.86 -8.52 4.59
CA ASN A 47 7.45 -8.47 3.25
C ASN A 47 6.49 -8.99 2.17
N LYS A 48 5.17 -8.87 2.40
CA LYS A 48 4.13 -9.34 1.50
C LYS A 48 3.51 -8.17 0.77
N CYS A 49 3.56 -8.24 -0.56
CA CYS A 49 2.80 -7.30 -1.38
C CYS A 49 1.32 -7.70 -1.43
N VAL A 50 0.51 -7.09 -0.56
CA VAL A 50 -0.95 -7.23 -0.57
C VAL A 50 -1.54 -6.13 -1.45
N GLY A 51 -2.09 -6.49 -2.60
CA GLY A 51 -2.73 -5.52 -3.49
C GLY A 51 -3.93 -4.82 -2.84
N PRO A 52 -4.33 -3.64 -3.32
CA PRO A 52 -5.59 -3.03 -2.89
C PRO A 52 -6.71 -4.05 -3.10
N LYS A 53 -7.49 -4.33 -2.05
CA LYS A 53 -8.77 -5.01 -2.18
C LYS A 53 -9.75 -4.06 -2.88
N VAL A 54 -9.47 -3.73 -4.14
CA VAL A 54 -10.54 -3.37 -5.07
C VAL A 54 -11.43 -4.60 -5.04
N ALA A 55 -12.64 -4.43 -4.50
CA ALA A 55 -13.68 -5.42 -4.59
C ALA A 55 -13.57 -6.06 -5.98
N MET A 56 -13.19 -7.34 -6.03
CA MET A 56 -13.42 -8.15 -7.22
C MET A 56 -14.94 -8.17 -7.40
N ARG A 57 -15.51 -7.12 -7.97
CA ARG A 57 -16.71 -7.23 -8.77
C ARG A 57 -16.22 -7.71 -10.13
N ARG A 58 -15.83 -8.99 -10.17
CA ARG A 58 -16.13 -9.78 -11.36
C ARG A 58 -17.66 -9.77 -11.45
N LYS A 59 -18.19 -9.00 -12.39
CA LYS A 59 -19.56 -9.14 -12.85
C LYS A 59 -19.48 -9.85 -14.19
#